data_AF-A0A7L2BMC0-F1
#
_entry.id   AF-A0A7L2BMC0-F1
#
_cell.length_a   1.000
_cell.length_b   1.000
_cell.length_c   1.000
_cell.angle_alpha   90.00
_cell.angle_beta   90.00
_cell.angle_gamma   90.00
#
_symmetry.space_group_name_H-M   'P 1'
#
loop_
_entity.id
_entity.type
_entity.pdbx_description
1 polymer ?
#
loop_
_entity_poly.entity_id
_entity_poly.type
_entity_poly.pdbx_seq_one_letter_code
_entity_poly.pdbx_strand_id
1 'polypeptide(L)' 'CALLLELATALDAHLRDRAGQDPPVTLQLLFLDGEEAFDTWSDTDSLYGAKHLAAKMA' A
#
# COMPACT_ATOMS: atom_id res chain seq x y z
N CYS A 1 -5.31 -7.67 4.90
CA CYS A 1 -3.94 -7.72 4.33
C CYS A 1 -3.61 -9.01 3.57
N ALA A 2 -4.02 -10.20 4.03
CA ALA A 2 -3.64 -11.48 3.40
C ALA A 2 -3.95 -11.59 1.90
N LEU A 3 -5.07 -11.04 1.43
CA LEU A 3 -5.41 -11.03 0.00
C LEU A 3 -4.36 -10.31 -0.87
N LEU A 4 -3.74 -9.24 -0.37
CA LEU A 4 -2.70 -8.52 -1.12
C LEU A 4 -1.42 -9.36 -1.25
N LEU A 5 -1.10 -10.11 -0.19
CA LEU A 5 0.04 -11.04 -0.20
C LEU A 5 -0.24 -12.21 -1.15
N GLU A 6 -1.42 -12.81 -1.06
CA GLU A 6 -1.83 -13.90 -1.95
C GLU A 6 -1.84 -13.45 -3.42
N LEU A 7 -2.36 -12.26 -3.72
CA LEU A 7 -2.33 -11.71 -5.08
C LEU A 7 -0.89 -11.56 -5.60
N ALA A 8 0.01 -11.01 -4.79
CA ALA A 8 1.42 -10.89 -5.16
C ALA A 8 2.08 -12.27 -5.36
N THR A 9 1.77 -13.25 -4.51
CA THR A 9 2.28 -14.61 -4.62
C THR A 9 1.74 -15.33 -5.85
N ALA A 10 0.43 -15.30 -6.09
CA ALA A 10 -0.22 -15.95 -7.22
C ALA A 10 0.23 -15.36 -8.57
N LEU A 11 0.59 -14.07 -8.62
CA LEU A 11 1.02 -13.37 -9.83
C LEU A 11 2.55 -13.19 -9.95
N ASP A 12 3.36 -13.72 -9.02
CA ASP A 12 4.82 -13.44 -8.93
C ASP A 12 5.55 -13.63 -10.27
N ALA A 13 5.29 -14.74 -10.98
CA ALA A 13 5.92 -15.01 -12.28
C ALA A 13 5.59 -13.94 -13.33
N HIS A 14 4.33 -13.51 -13.41
CA HIS A 14 3.88 -12.49 -14.37
C HIS A 14 4.39 -11.10 -14.00
N LEU A 15 4.40 -10.76 -12.71
CA LEU A 15 4.92 -9.49 -12.22
C LEU A 15 6.42 -9.36 -12.47
N ARG A 16 7.20 -10.44 -12.29
CA ARG A 16 8.64 -10.46 -12.58
C ARG A 16 8.95 -10.36 -14.08
N ASP A 17 8.22 -11.10 -14.93
CA ASP A 17 8.38 -11.00 -16.39
C ASP A 17 8.10 -9.57 -16.86
N ARG A 18 7.01 -8.96 -16.38
CA ARG A 18 6.68 -7.56 -16.69
C ARG A 18 7.74 -6.59 -16.18
N ALA A 19 8.25 -6.75 -14.97
CA ALA A 19 9.29 -5.88 -14.43
C ALA A 19 10.58 -5.90 -15.27
N GLY A 20 10.93 -7.05 -15.88
CA GLY A 20 12.07 -7.16 -16.80
C GLY A 20 11.90 -6.40 -18.13
N GLN A 21 10.70 -5.94 -18.45
CA GLN A 21 10.36 -5.24 -19.69
C GLN A 21 10.24 -3.72 -19.53
N ASP A 22 10.60 -3.17 -18.36
CA ASP A 22 10.49 -1.75 -17.99
C ASP A 22 9.11 -1.13 -18.34
N PRO A 23 8.03 -1.63 -17.70
CA PRO A 23 6.69 -1.26 -18.08
C PRO A 23 6.40 0.18 -17.63
N PRO A 24 5.64 0.98 -18.43
CA PRO A 24 5.29 2.35 -18.07
C PRO A 24 4.38 2.45 -16.83
N VAL A 25 3.85 1.31 -16.36
CA VAL A 25 3.03 1.18 -15.15
C VAL A 25 3.49 -0.06 -14.39
N THR A 26 3.60 0.08 -13.06
CA THR A 26 3.97 -1.00 -12.14
C THR A 26 2.99 -1.10 -10.97
N LEU A 27 3.13 -2.14 -10.15
CA LEU A 27 2.30 -2.39 -8.98
C LEU A 27 3.05 -2.02 -7.70
N GLN A 28 2.41 -1.26 -6.82
CA GLN A 28 2.88 -0.98 -5.46
C GLN A 28 1.81 -1.41 -4.46
N LEU A 29 2.22 -2.06 -3.37
CA LEU A 29 1.34 -2.45 -2.27
C LEU A 29 1.73 -1.64 -1.03
N LEU A 30 0.75 -1.00 -0.39
CA LEU A 30 0.94 -0.23 0.84
C LEU A 30 0.19 -0.93 1.98
N PHE A 31 0.93 -1.26 3.04
CA PHE A 31 0.37 -1.76 4.30
C PHE A 31 0.49 -0.63 5.31
N LEU A 32 -0.57 0.17 5.40
CA LEU A 32 -0.60 1.37 6.22
C LEU A 32 -0.88 1.02 7.67
N ASP A 33 -0.20 1.70 8.58
CA ASP A 33 -0.36 1.57 10.02
C ASP A 33 -1.17 2.73 10.60
N GLY A 34 -1.79 2.52 11.76
CA GLY A 34 -2.60 3.52 12.46
C GLY A 34 -3.74 4.06 11.60
N GLU A 35 -4.49 3.17 10.93
CA GLU A 35 -5.69 3.57 10.18
C GLU A 35 -6.82 3.95 11.14
N GLU A 36 -7.00 3.12 12.18
CA GLU A 36 -8.00 3.26 13.22
C GLU A 36 -7.76 4.48 14.14
N ALA A 37 -8.85 4.99 14.70
CA ALA A 37 -8.84 5.99 15.76
C ALA A 37 -8.47 5.35 17.12
N PHE A 38 -7.86 6.12 18.02
CA PHE A 38 -7.63 5.72 19.41
C PHE A 38 -8.88 5.89 20.28
N ASP A 39 -9.68 6.93 20.05
CA ASP A 39 -10.92 7.19 20.81
C ASP A 39 -12.11 7.48 19.88
N THR A 40 -12.07 8.61 19.16
CA THR A 40 -13.17 9.02 18.27
C THR A 40 -12.63 9.43 16.92
N TRP A 41 -13.11 8.75 15.88
CA TRP A 41 -12.73 9.04 14.50
C TRP A 41 -12.90 10.53 14.17
N SER A 42 -11.79 11.20 13.90
CA SER A 42 -11.73 12.63 13.59
C SER A 42 -10.55 12.94 12.67
N ASP A 43 -10.43 14.19 12.23
CA ASP A 43 -9.29 14.58 11.39
C ASP A 43 -7.93 14.50 12.11
N THR A 44 -7.90 14.51 13.44
CA THR A 44 -6.64 14.32 14.20
C THR A 44 -6.50 12.93 14.80
N ASP A 45 -7.59 12.18 14.85
CA ASP A 45 -7.67 10.83 15.43
C ASP A 45 -8.15 9.82 14.38
N SER A 46 -7.36 9.67 13.32
CA SER A 46 -7.52 8.65 12.26
C SER A 46 -6.38 8.75 11.23
N LEU A 47 -6.19 7.70 10.44
CA LEU A 47 -5.38 7.70 9.21
C LEU A 47 -3.92 8.16 9.42
N TYR A 48 -3.33 7.87 10.58
CA TYR A 48 -2.01 8.35 10.99
C TYR A 48 -0.91 8.03 9.99
N GLY A 49 -0.75 6.74 9.65
CA GLY A 49 0.30 6.30 8.72
C GLY A 49 0.04 6.78 7.30
N ALA A 50 -1.23 6.84 6.88
CA ALA A 50 -1.61 7.33 5.55
C ALA A 50 -1.27 8.82 5.38
N LYS A 51 -1.61 9.67 6.36
CA LYS A 51 -1.30 11.10 6.37
C LYS A 51 0.19 11.35 6.37
N HIS A 52 0.94 10.63 7.21
CA HIS A 52 2.40 10.73 7.26
C HIS A 52 3.06 10.32 5.93
N LEU A 53 2.61 9.22 5.31
CA LEU A 53 3.14 8.77 4.03
C LEU A 53 2.83 9.77 2.91
N ALA A 54 1.59 10.28 2.84
CA ALA A 54 1.20 11.27 1.83
C ALA A 54 2.06 12.54 1.92
N ALA A 55 2.31 13.06 3.12
CA ALA A 55 3.17 14.22 3.32
C ALA A 55 4.63 13.98 2.92
N LYS A 56 5.13 12.74 3.04
CA LYS A 56 6.50 12.35 2.63
C LYS A 56 6.65 12.17 1.12
N MET A 57 5.55 11.85 0.42
CA MET A 57 5.54 11.61 -1.02
C MET A 57 5.16 12.84 -1.85
N ALA A 58 4.73 13.93 -1.20
CA ALA A 58 4.50 15.24 -1.80
C ALA A 58 5.83 15.97 -2.10
#